data_AF-A0A517QDY9-F1
#
_entry.id   AF-A0A517QDY9-F1
#
_cell.length_a   1.000
_cell.length_b   1.000
_cell.length_c   1.000
_cell.angle_alpha   90.00
_cell.angle_beta   90.00
_cell.angle_gamma   90.00
#
_symmetry.space_group_name_H-M   'P 1'
#
loop_
_entity.id
_entity.type
_entity.pdbx_description
1 polymer ?
#
loop_
_entity_poly.entity_id
_entity_poly.type
_entity_poly.pdbx_seq_one_letter_code
_entity_poly.pdbx_strand_id
1 'polypeptide(L)'
;MSGGFLDDNAFSDQRPRRADSYQITDLLFLGFNSRVLAMDRDTGALIWSWKAPKGRSSYVAVLVDDGQLFVSIDGYTYCLDPFSGDQLWFNGLKGFGYGLPTLATAEQHTNSAGAAEMRAREQRRRNSSAQ
;
A
#
# COMPACT_ATOMS: atom_id res chain seq x y z
N MET A 1 23.44 -43.63 14.19
CA MET A 1 23.02 -42.26 13.86
C MET A 1 22.12 -42.33 12.64
N SER A 2 20.82 -42.50 12.83
CA SER A 2 19.83 -42.61 11.75
C SER A 2 19.28 -41.22 11.43
N GLY A 3 19.58 -40.74 10.23
CA GLY A 3 19.04 -39.49 9.70
C GLY A 3 17.54 -39.61 9.49
N GLY A 4 16.79 -38.82 10.26
CA GLY A 4 15.38 -38.54 9.99
C GLY A 4 15.30 -37.40 9.00
N PHE A 5 14.91 -37.76 7.78
CA PHE A 5 14.50 -36.89 6.69
C PHE A 5 13.48 -35.86 7.20
N LEU A 6 13.78 -34.58 7.04
CA LEU A 6 12.82 -33.50 7.22
C LEU A 6 11.76 -33.67 6.13
N ASP A 7 10.51 -33.89 6.53
CA ASP A 7 9.35 -33.80 5.64
C ASP A 7 9.09 -32.32 5.29
N ASP A 8 9.98 -31.75 4.48
CA ASP A 8 9.82 -30.45 3.84
C ASP A 8 8.97 -30.62 2.57
N ASN A 9 7.66 -30.83 2.73
CA ASN A 9 6.71 -30.46 1.67
C ASN A 9 5.26 -30.40 2.17
N ALA A 10 4.97 -29.46 3.06
CA ALA A 10 3.61 -28.93 3.24
C ALA A 10 3.44 -27.63 2.42
N PHE A 11 3.86 -27.64 1.15
CA PHE A 11 3.34 -26.68 0.18
C PHE A 11 1.92 -27.12 -0.14
N SER A 12 0.98 -26.61 0.65
CA SER A 12 -0.44 -26.81 0.46
C SER A 12 -0.82 -26.49 -0.99
N ASP A 13 -1.73 -27.29 -1.54
CA ASP A 13 -2.34 -27.16 -2.88
C ASP A 13 -2.95 -25.75 -3.02
N GLN A 14 -2.15 -24.75 -3.45
CA GLN A 14 -2.56 -23.36 -3.60
C GLN A 14 -3.32 -23.18 -4.92
N ARG A 15 -4.54 -23.70 -4.95
CA ARG A 15 -5.49 -23.30 -5.99
C ARG A 15 -5.95 -21.88 -5.70
N PRO A 16 -5.90 -20.97 -6.68
CA PRO A 16 -6.36 -19.59 -6.46
C PRO A 16 -7.83 -19.60 -6.00
N ARG A 17 -8.14 -18.80 -4.98
CA ARG A 17 -9.52 -18.58 -4.53
C ARG A 17 -10.32 -17.99 -5.69
N ARG A 18 -11.60 -18.37 -5.81
CA ARG A 18 -12.50 -17.77 -6.81
C ARG A 18 -12.53 -16.26 -6.60
N ALA A 19 -12.46 -15.48 -7.68
CA ALA A 19 -12.47 -14.02 -7.66
C ALA A 19 -13.63 -13.45 -6.83
N ASP A 20 -14.76 -14.15 -6.82
CA ASP A 20 -16.01 -13.80 -6.14
C ASP A 20 -15.95 -13.95 -4.59
N SER A 21 -14.81 -14.35 -4.02
CA SER A 21 -14.70 -14.75 -2.60
C SER A 21 -13.64 -14.02 -1.77
N TYR A 22 -12.89 -13.09 -2.35
CA TYR A 22 -11.85 -12.36 -1.62
C TYR A 22 -12.47 -11.48 -0.53
N GLN A 23 -11.92 -11.57 0.69
CA GLN A 23 -12.09 -10.55 1.71
C GLN A 23 -10.96 -9.53 1.61
N ILE A 24 -11.17 -8.32 2.13
CA ILE A 24 -10.14 -7.28 2.05
C ILE A 24 -8.85 -7.67 2.79
N THR A 25 -8.96 -8.54 3.81
CA THR A 25 -7.83 -9.10 4.56
C THR A 25 -6.99 -10.12 3.80
N ASP A 26 -7.52 -10.64 2.70
CA ASP A 26 -6.84 -11.56 1.78
C ASP A 26 -6.01 -10.80 0.74
N LEU A 27 -6.14 -9.46 0.68
CA LEU A 27 -5.46 -8.62 -0.28
C LEU A 27 -4.26 -7.91 0.36
N LEU A 28 -3.13 -7.97 -0.32
CA LEU A 28 -1.96 -7.15 -0.04
C LEU A 28 -1.89 -6.00 -1.06
N PHE A 29 -1.93 -4.76 -0.59
CA PHE A 29 -1.82 -3.58 -1.44
C PHE A 29 -0.41 -3.02 -1.48
N LEU A 30 0.09 -2.72 -2.67
CA LEU A 30 1.43 -2.16 -2.89
C LEU A 30 1.34 -0.90 -3.72
N GLY A 31 2.06 0.15 -3.29
CA GLY A 31 2.18 1.41 -4.01
C GLY A 31 3.61 1.70 -4.44
N PHE A 32 3.86 1.76 -5.76
CA PHE A 32 5.18 2.16 -6.29
C PHE A 32 5.07 2.72 -7.71
N ASN A 33 5.96 3.63 -8.09
CA ASN A 33 6.03 4.22 -9.45
C ASN A 33 4.68 4.70 -10.00
N SER A 34 3.89 5.38 -9.16
CA SER A 34 2.53 5.85 -9.47
C SER A 34 1.57 4.75 -9.91
N ARG A 35 1.78 3.54 -9.39
CA ARG A 35 0.90 2.39 -9.54
C ARG A 35 0.47 1.88 -8.17
N VAL A 36 -0.70 1.28 -8.14
CA VAL A 36 -1.18 0.49 -7.02
C VAL A 36 -1.51 -0.91 -7.53
N LEU A 37 -1.15 -1.92 -6.77
CA LEU A 37 -1.42 -3.30 -7.10
C LEU A 37 -2.10 -3.96 -5.91
N ALA A 38 -3.01 -4.89 -6.18
CA ALA A 38 -3.46 -5.85 -5.19
C ALA A 38 -2.95 -7.24 -5.57
N MET A 39 -2.43 -7.93 -4.56
CA MET A 39 -2.00 -9.31 -4.67
C MET A 39 -2.74 -10.16 -3.64
N ASP A 40 -2.92 -11.43 -3.94
CA ASP A 40 -3.32 -12.41 -2.95
C ASP A 40 -2.23 -12.48 -1.88
N ARG A 41 -2.62 -12.30 -0.62
CA ARG A 41 -1.72 -12.19 0.52
C ARG A 41 -0.90 -13.47 0.77
N ASP A 42 -1.48 -14.64 0.51
CA ASP A 42 -0.91 -15.93 0.88
C ASP A 42 -0.04 -16.53 -0.24
N THR A 43 -0.39 -16.24 -1.49
CA THR A 43 0.27 -16.77 -2.69
C THR A 43 1.18 -15.76 -3.37
N GLY A 44 0.95 -14.46 -3.14
CA GLY A 44 1.60 -13.37 -3.86
C GLY A 44 1.12 -13.21 -5.31
N ALA A 45 0.05 -13.90 -5.72
CA ALA A 45 -0.48 -13.80 -7.07
C ALA A 45 -1.05 -12.39 -7.32
N LEU A 46 -0.71 -11.77 -8.45
CA LEU A 46 -1.26 -10.49 -8.84
C LEU A 46 -2.75 -10.63 -9.18
N ILE A 47 -3.61 -9.88 -8.48
CA ILE A 47 -5.06 -9.87 -8.71
C ILE A 47 -5.42 -8.74 -9.67
N TRP A 48 -4.99 -7.51 -9.36
CA TRP A 48 -5.20 -6.36 -10.23
C TRP A 48 -4.06 -5.35 -10.12
N SER A 49 -3.96 -4.49 -11.12
CA SER A 49 -3.04 -3.34 -11.10
C SER A 49 -3.72 -2.10 -11.65
N TRP A 50 -3.46 -0.98 -11.00
CA TRP A 50 -3.96 0.34 -11.37
C TRP A 50 -2.77 1.29 -11.54
N LYS A 51 -2.86 2.18 -12.54
CA LYS A 51 -1.86 3.23 -12.78
C LYS A 51 -2.55 4.58 -12.65
N ALA A 52 -1.94 5.48 -11.89
CA ALA A 52 -2.47 6.81 -11.70
C ALA A 52 -2.64 7.53 -13.04
N PRO A 53 -3.84 8.06 -13.34
CA PRO A 53 -4.08 8.85 -14.55
C PRO A 53 -3.28 10.15 -14.58
N LYS A 54 -2.96 10.69 -13.40
CA LYS A 54 -2.20 11.93 -13.22
C LYS A 54 -1.14 11.77 -12.15
N GLY A 55 -0.10 12.59 -12.26
CA GLY A 55 1.07 12.58 -11.38
C GLY A 55 2.30 12.03 -12.08
N ARG A 56 3.46 12.50 -11.65
CA ARG A 56 4.77 11.96 -12.07
C ARG A 56 5.06 10.69 -11.30
N SER A 57 6.04 9.90 -11.77
CA SER A 57 6.55 8.74 -11.02
C SER A 57 7.03 9.22 -9.65
N SER A 58 6.25 8.91 -8.61
CA SER A 58 6.45 9.45 -7.28
C SER A 58 6.07 8.43 -6.21
N TYR A 59 6.32 8.82 -4.96
CA TYR A 59 5.89 8.08 -3.78
C TYR A 59 4.37 7.91 -3.76
N VAL A 60 3.93 6.73 -3.32
CA VAL A 60 2.52 6.35 -3.24
C VAL A 60 2.18 6.06 -1.78
N ALA A 61 1.25 6.81 -1.21
CA ALA A 61 0.65 6.49 0.08
C ALA A 61 -0.67 5.75 -0.15
N VAL A 62 -0.86 4.63 0.55
CA VAL A 62 -2.09 3.83 0.52
C VAL A 62 -2.72 3.73 1.91
N LEU A 63 -4.04 3.73 1.99
CA LEU A 63 -4.82 3.49 3.21
C LEU A 63 -6.08 2.72 2.83
N VAL A 64 -6.35 1.63 3.53
CA VAL A 64 -7.60 0.89 3.41
C VAL A 64 -8.46 1.24 4.62
N ASP A 65 -9.69 1.68 4.37
CA ASP A 65 -10.65 1.93 5.44
C ASP A 65 -12.07 1.79 4.90
N ASP A 66 -12.98 1.26 5.73
CA ASP A 66 -14.41 1.08 5.41
C ASP A 66 -14.68 0.55 3.98
N GLY A 67 -13.98 -0.53 3.59
CA GLY A 67 -14.15 -1.17 2.29
C GLY A 67 -13.66 -0.34 1.09
N GLN A 68 -12.89 0.71 1.32
CA GLN A 68 -12.34 1.60 0.28
C GLN A 68 -10.82 1.66 0.36
N LEU A 69 -10.18 1.87 -0.79
CA LEU A 69 -8.73 2.02 -0.91
C LEU A 69 -8.39 3.45 -1.32
N PHE A 70 -7.86 4.22 -0.38
CA PHE A 70 -7.39 5.58 -0.59
C PHE A 70 -5.93 5.58 -1.03
N VAL A 71 -5.65 6.35 -2.08
CA VAL A 71 -4.34 6.41 -2.73
C VAL A 71 -3.95 7.86 -2.94
N SER A 72 -2.79 8.28 -2.43
CA SER A 72 -2.28 9.65 -2.62
C SER A 72 -0.92 9.65 -3.30
N ILE A 73 -0.81 10.38 -4.40
CA ILE A 73 0.34 10.40 -5.31
C ILE A 73 0.50 11.81 -5.90
N ASP A 74 1.67 12.42 -5.74
CA ASP A 74 2.06 13.68 -6.40
C ASP A 74 0.96 14.77 -6.32
N GLY A 75 0.38 15.00 -5.14
CA GLY A 75 -0.66 16.03 -4.94
C GLY A 75 -2.06 15.63 -5.43
N TYR A 76 -2.26 14.39 -5.84
CA TYR A 76 -3.56 13.82 -6.21
C TYR A 76 -4.01 12.78 -5.20
N THR A 77 -5.31 12.71 -4.94
CA THR A 77 -5.90 11.66 -4.11
C THR A 77 -7.02 10.96 -4.87
N TYR A 78 -7.00 9.65 -4.82
CA TYR A 78 -7.94 8.76 -5.48
C TYR A 78 -8.55 7.83 -4.43
N CYS A 79 -9.79 7.43 -4.67
CA CYS A 79 -10.36 6.26 -4.02
C CYS A 79 -10.61 5.20 -5.08
N LEU A 80 -10.16 3.99 -4.79
CA LEU A 80 -10.32 2.82 -5.62
C LEU A 80 -11.20 1.80 -4.90
N ASP A 81 -11.92 1.02 -5.69
CA ASP A 81 -12.49 -0.24 -5.22
C ASP A 81 -11.34 -1.20 -4.88
N PRO A 82 -11.26 -1.75 -3.66
CA PRO A 82 -10.16 -2.63 -3.27
C PRO A 82 -10.11 -3.96 -4.03
N PHE A 83 -11.22 -4.43 -4.58
CA PHE A 83 -11.33 -5.74 -5.21
C PHE A 83 -11.08 -5.71 -6.71
N SER A 84 -11.45 -4.62 -7.39
CA SER A 84 -11.23 -4.45 -8.84
C SER A 84 -10.12 -3.46 -9.17
N GLY A 85 -9.81 -2.52 -8.27
CA GLY A 85 -8.92 -1.40 -8.54
C GLY A 85 -9.59 -0.28 -9.34
N ASP A 86 -10.91 -0.34 -9.56
CA ASP A 86 -11.65 0.69 -10.29
C ASP A 86 -11.69 1.99 -9.50
N GLN A 87 -11.50 3.11 -10.19
CA GLN A 87 -11.54 4.41 -9.55
C GLN A 87 -12.98 4.81 -9.21
N LEU A 88 -13.27 4.94 -7.91
CA LEU A 88 -14.55 5.41 -7.39
C LEU A 88 -14.64 6.94 -7.42
N TRP A 89 -13.60 7.63 -6.97
CA TRP A 89 -13.52 9.09 -7.04
C TRP A 89 -12.09 9.62 -7.12
N PHE A 90 -11.97 10.91 -7.46
CA PHE A 90 -10.70 11.63 -7.56
C PHE A 90 -10.79 13.06 -6.99
N ASN A 91 -9.74 13.49 -6.30
CA ASN A 91 -9.53 14.87 -5.87
C ASN A 91 -8.11 15.33 -6.26
N GLY A 92 -8.02 16.50 -6.88
CA GLY A 92 -6.76 17.06 -7.36
C GLY A 92 -6.00 17.95 -6.39
N LEU A 93 -6.53 18.18 -5.17
CA LEU A 93 -5.94 19.02 -4.12
C LEU A 93 -5.29 20.31 -4.66
N LYS A 94 -6.00 20.98 -5.57
CA LYS A 94 -5.48 22.15 -6.29
C LYS A 94 -5.07 23.24 -5.29
N GLY A 95 -3.86 23.77 -5.45
CA GLY A 95 -3.33 24.85 -4.62
C GLY A 95 -2.56 24.40 -3.37
N PHE A 96 -2.54 23.10 -3.04
CA PHE A 96 -1.78 22.58 -1.90
C PHE A 96 -0.35 22.14 -2.24
N GLY A 97 0.03 22.16 -3.52
CA GLY A 97 1.38 21.82 -4.00
C GLY A 97 1.63 20.32 -4.12
N TYR A 98 2.90 19.96 -4.30
CA TYR A 98 3.39 18.59 -4.43
C TYR A 98 4.26 18.25 -3.22
N GLY A 99 4.03 17.11 -2.57
CA GLY A 99 4.76 16.68 -1.38
C GLY A 99 4.63 15.18 -1.13
N LEU A 100 5.22 14.71 -0.03
CA LEU A 100 5.06 13.32 0.44
C LEU A 100 3.75 13.23 1.24
N PRO A 101 2.71 12.58 0.71
CA PRO A 101 1.44 12.48 1.42
C PRO A 101 1.53 11.48 2.57
N THR A 102 0.73 11.73 3.62
CA THR A 102 0.36 10.75 4.63
C THR A 102 -1.16 10.67 4.67
N LEU A 103 -1.68 9.48 4.91
CA LEU A 103 -3.11 9.23 5.00
C LEU A 103 -3.43 8.71 6.41
N ALA A 104 -4.55 9.14 6.95
CA ALA A 104 -5.07 8.64 8.22
C ALA A 104 -6.59 8.75 8.20
N THR A 105 -7.26 7.76 8.77
CA THR A 105 -8.68 7.85 9.13
C THR A 105 -8.81 7.78 10.65
N ALA A 106 -10.01 8.05 11.15
CA ALA A 106 -10.27 8.03 12.59
C ALA A 106 -10.06 6.65 13.21
N GLU A 107 -10.14 5.58 12.41
CA GLU A 107 -10.13 4.20 12.90
C GLU A 107 -8.75 3.53 12.79
N GLN A 108 -7.93 3.83 11.76
CA GLN A 108 -6.58 3.26 11.63
C GLN A 108 -5.54 4.18 10.97
N HIS A 109 -4.30 4.09 11.45
CA HIS A 109 -3.12 4.73 10.87
C HIS A 109 -2.34 3.73 10.01
N THR A 110 -2.50 3.73 8.69
CA THR A 110 -1.55 3.01 7.82
C THR A 110 -0.70 4.01 7.05
N ASN A 111 0.49 4.31 7.60
CA ASN A 111 1.76 4.60 6.90
C ASN A 111 2.82 5.18 7.86
N SER A 112 2.96 4.62 9.07
CA SER A 112 3.88 5.13 10.09
C SER A 112 5.37 4.91 9.79
N ALA A 113 5.76 4.10 8.79
CA ALA A 113 7.17 3.83 8.51
C ALA A 113 7.90 5.02 7.85
N GLY A 114 7.31 5.67 6.84
CA GLY A 114 7.96 6.78 6.13
C GLY A 114 7.98 8.10 6.91
N ALA A 115 6.89 8.42 7.61
CA ALA A 115 6.75 9.65 8.37
C ALA A 115 7.60 9.66 9.65
N ALA A 116 7.77 8.51 10.32
CA ALA A 116 8.61 8.39 11.50
C ALA A 116 10.11 8.53 11.15
N GLU A 117 10.55 7.93 10.04
CA GLU A 117 11.95 8.05 9.59
C GLU A 117 12.32 9.48 9.17
N MET A 118 11.43 10.20 8.49
CA MET A 118 11.66 11.59 8.08
C MET A 118 11.75 12.53 9.29
N ARG A 119 10.83 12.37 10.27
CA ARG A 119 10.90 13.09 11.55
C ARG A 119 12.16 12.75 12.33
N ALA A 120 12.56 11.47 12.37
CA ALA A 120 13.79 11.05 13.04
C ALA A 120 15.05 11.62 12.38
N ARG A 121 15.09 11.69 11.04
CA ARG A 121 16.20 12.30 10.29
C ARG A 121 16.28 13.80 10.52
N GLU A 122 15.14 14.48 10.55
CA GLU A 122 15.09 15.93 10.76
C GLU A 122 15.43 16.31 12.21
N GLN A 123 14.99 15.50 13.18
CA GLN A 123 15.34 15.68 14.59
C GLN A 123 16.83 15.40 14.85
N ARG A 124 17.42 14.39 14.19
CA ARG A 124 18.87 14.14 14.23
C ARG A 124 19.67 15.29 13.64
N ARG A 125 19.22 15.86 12.51
CA ARG A 125 19.87 17.03 11.89
C ARG A 125 19.79 18.27 12.76
N ARG A 126 18.65 18.52 13.42
CA ARG A 126 18.48 19.64 14.35
C ARG A 126 19.34 19.51 15.62
N ASN A 127 19.49 18.28 16.14
CA ASN A 127 20.32 18.03 17.31
C ASN A 127 21.82 18.12 16.98
N SER A 128 22.25 17.71 15.78
CA SER A 128 23.66 17.82 15.37
C SER A 128 24.08 19.24 14.99
N SER A 129 23.14 20.13 14.66
CA SER A 129 23.42 21.55 14.38
C SER A 129 23.36 22.47 15.60
N ALA A 130 23.00 21.92 16.77
CA ALA A 130 22.86 22.65 18.02
C ALA A 130 23.96 22.30 19.06
N GLN A 131 24.93 21.46 18.67
CA GLN A 131 26.18 21.20 19.38
C GLN A 131 27.33 21.83 18.58
#